data_AF-A0A635R8A7-F1
#
_entry.id   AF-A0A635R8A7-F1
#
_cell.length_a   1.000
_cell.length_b   1.000
_cell.length_c   1.000
_cell.angle_alpha   90.00
_cell.angle_beta   90.00
_cell.angle_gamma   90.00
#
_symmetry.space_group_name_H-M   'P 1'
#
loop_
_entity.id
_entity.type
_entity.pdbx_description
1 polymer ?
#
loop_
_entity_poly.entity_id
_entity_poly.type
_entity_poly.pdbx_seq_one_letter_code
_entity_poly.pdbx_strand_id
1 'polypeptide(L)'
;MFKDAIRKLKEDGKIVPFNRAIAEGVGYTQAKDGIHERVQIILKRELDYHPVDNPRVPEGLAVLGVRLMSPFETFIYKLSRSESSRMDRRRGVMSIANTDAYMVMSTFRIPGDSRPISRPINLPFIRRGGLMNYYGTTYHVAPVIHQPGICREHGGVFVNFDFKRKASLKFCKQPVRVLVNGKKEELFLPGTKNLFKAKNATHPDTDEKPLMYWLFGRYGFKEAIKRYTGVDVEIYPSFKIPELDLNEKVVISSGESKYNRSIMYAVVVPAEALPNVDKVGWDQNEHLLLAAIAAFFKAAHYYCSKQSIKNGNVTPLPPLFTAINELAMEDDIANLNSAPIWREILGRSIVGLKPSDIELAHSMAKHYTECDRYVNSTFRAELKMTDPDIPDDMDMFDFFWYATKLMVRTRLTKQGDIPSMYGKRLTVTDYLLLGDRGFTPTVAAIRFHLGQTENRSPESCANMIRSALNKEIVTSLVLRNITGNGGVSYFNASTESMVLGVSTHAISQTETESKRNSKGGKTVNLNDRTKHASASHLECGNVYYIPKSSPFKWGVLNPYMKTSRQLVMVRNPKLDELIQATEEDIAKIGR
;
A
#
# COMPACT_ATOMS: atom_id res chain seq x y z
N MET A 1 -8.98 35.34 -36.83
CA MET A 1 -7.58 35.56 -37.23
C MET A 1 -6.63 34.50 -36.65
N PHE A 2 -6.26 34.51 -35.35
CA PHE A 2 -5.38 33.46 -34.79
C PHE A 2 -5.98 32.05 -34.82
N LYS A 3 -7.28 31.89 -34.54
CA LYS A 3 -7.96 30.60 -34.59
C LYS A 3 -7.90 29.94 -35.98
N ASP A 4 -8.02 30.74 -37.03
CA ASP A 4 -8.05 30.26 -38.42
C ASP A 4 -6.66 29.96 -38.93
N ALA A 5 -5.66 30.76 -38.55
CA ALA A 5 -4.24 30.48 -38.78
C ALA A 5 -3.80 29.18 -38.07
N ILE A 6 -4.14 28.99 -36.79
CA ILE A 6 -3.83 27.76 -36.05
C ILE A 6 -4.54 26.54 -36.68
N ARG A 7 -5.78 26.72 -37.14
CA ARG A 7 -6.53 25.67 -37.84
C ARG A 7 -5.86 25.27 -39.15
N LYS A 8 -5.46 26.25 -39.97
CA LYS A 8 -4.72 26.01 -41.20
C LYS A 8 -3.36 25.35 -40.93
N LEU A 9 -2.62 25.79 -39.91
CA LEU A 9 -1.37 25.16 -39.50
C LEU A 9 -1.57 23.72 -39.00
N LYS A 10 -2.70 23.42 -38.37
CA LYS A 10 -3.07 22.05 -37.98
C LYS A 10 -3.45 21.20 -39.19
N GLU A 11 -4.23 21.74 -40.13
CA GLU A 11 -4.62 21.07 -41.39
C GLU A 11 -3.38 20.77 -42.25
N ASP A 12 -2.43 21.70 -42.29
CA ASP A 12 -1.12 21.56 -42.96
C ASP A 12 -0.15 20.61 -42.22
N GLY A 13 -0.53 20.06 -41.05
CA GLY A 13 0.33 19.19 -40.25
C GLY A 13 1.55 19.89 -39.61
N LYS A 14 1.59 21.23 -39.63
CA LYS A 14 2.69 22.06 -39.10
C LYS A 14 2.62 22.23 -37.58
N ILE A 15 1.49 21.88 -36.95
CA ILE A 15 1.32 21.89 -35.49
C ILE A 15 0.85 20.52 -35.03
N VAL A 16 1.58 19.94 -34.07
CA VAL A 16 1.14 18.74 -33.36
C VAL A 16 0.12 19.17 -32.30
N PRO A 17 -1.09 18.57 -32.24
CA PRO A 17 -2.06 18.91 -31.21
C PRO A 17 -1.61 18.38 -29.85
N PHE A 18 -1.92 19.11 -28.78
CA PHE A 18 -1.76 18.59 -27.43
C PHE A 18 -2.64 17.36 -27.20
N ASN A 19 -2.14 16.46 -26.36
CA ASN A 19 -2.96 15.49 -25.67
C ASN A 19 -3.96 16.23 -24.78
N ARG A 20 -5.23 16.16 -25.19
CA ARG A 20 -6.33 16.88 -24.56
C ARG A 20 -6.47 16.56 -23.06
N ALA A 21 -6.26 15.30 -22.67
CA ALA A 21 -6.40 14.87 -21.28
C ALA A 21 -5.33 15.52 -20.38
N ILE A 22 -4.11 15.67 -20.90
CA ILE A 22 -3.02 16.33 -20.20
C ILE A 22 -3.26 17.83 -20.16
N ALA A 23 -3.54 18.46 -21.31
CA ALA A 23 -3.69 19.91 -21.43
C ALA A 23 -4.90 20.48 -20.66
N GLU A 24 -6.03 19.77 -20.61
CA GLU A 24 -7.19 20.18 -19.80
C GLU A 24 -7.00 19.84 -18.30
N GLY A 25 -5.95 19.08 -17.95
CA GLY A 25 -5.72 18.49 -16.65
C GLY A 25 -6.36 17.11 -16.52
N VAL A 26 -5.56 16.12 -16.12
CA VAL A 26 -6.02 14.73 -15.96
C VAL A 26 -7.14 14.63 -14.93
N GLY A 27 -7.04 15.39 -13.83
CA GLY A 27 -8.07 15.43 -12.79
C GLY A 27 -9.41 15.90 -13.33
N TYR A 28 -9.42 16.97 -14.14
CA TYR A 28 -10.63 17.41 -14.83
C TYR A 28 -11.16 16.34 -15.79
N THR A 29 -10.28 15.76 -16.61
CA THR A 29 -10.68 14.76 -17.61
C THR A 29 -11.30 13.52 -16.99
N GLN A 30 -10.81 13.07 -15.83
CA GLN A 30 -11.38 11.92 -15.12
C GLN A 30 -12.59 12.27 -14.25
N ALA A 31 -12.69 13.52 -13.79
CA ALA A 31 -13.79 13.94 -12.92
C ALA A 31 -15.00 14.52 -13.68
N LYS A 32 -14.80 15.04 -14.90
CA LYS A 32 -15.84 15.73 -15.69
C LYS A 32 -17.01 14.82 -16.05
N ASP A 33 -16.72 13.54 -16.32
CA ASP A 33 -17.72 12.52 -16.66
C ASP A 33 -18.20 11.76 -15.41
N GLY A 34 -17.65 12.08 -14.22
CA GLY A 34 -18.27 11.77 -12.94
C GLY A 34 -17.40 10.99 -11.95
N ILE A 35 -16.90 11.69 -10.92
CA ILE A 35 -16.43 11.02 -9.67
C ILE A 35 -17.55 10.17 -9.06
N HIS A 36 -18.81 10.58 -9.26
CA HIS A 36 -20.00 9.87 -8.77
C HIS A 36 -20.18 8.49 -9.41
N GLU A 37 -19.82 8.29 -10.68
CA GLU A 37 -19.83 6.96 -11.31
C GLU A 37 -18.81 6.04 -10.62
N ARG A 38 -17.61 6.55 -10.36
CA ARG A 38 -16.57 5.79 -9.64
C ARG A 38 -17.02 5.44 -8.22
N VAL A 39 -17.66 6.39 -7.52
CA VAL A 39 -18.29 6.18 -6.21
C VAL A 39 -19.35 5.08 -6.28
N GLN A 40 -20.22 5.10 -7.29
CA GLN A 40 -21.24 4.07 -7.49
C GLN A 40 -20.62 2.69 -7.75
N ILE A 41 -19.59 2.60 -8.59
CA ILE A 41 -18.86 1.35 -8.87
C ILE A 41 -18.27 0.77 -7.58
N ILE A 42 -17.63 1.60 -6.75
CA ILE A 42 -17.05 1.17 -5.46
C ILE A 42 -18.15 0.72 -4.49
N LEU A 43 -19.26 1.47 -4.38
CA LEU A 43 -20.39 1.09 -3.53
C LEU A 43 -20.97 -0.25 -3.97
N LYS A 44 -21.26 -0.44 -5.25
CA LYS A 44 -21.79 -1.70 -5.78
C LYS A 44 -20.83 -2.86 -5.53
N ARG A 45 -19.57 -2.69 -5.90
CA ARG A 45 -18.53 -3.72 -5.70
C ARG A 45 -18.44 -4.21 -4.26
N GLU A 46 -18.49 -3.28 -3.29
CA GLU A 46 -18.28 -3.62 -1.88
C GLU A 46 -19.57 -3.91 -1.10
N LEU A 47 -20.72 -3.39 -1.51
CA LEU A 47 -21.97 -3.46 -0.73
C LEU A 47 -23.11 -4.16 -1.46
N ASP A 48 -23.02 -4.46 -2.76
CA ASP A 48 -24.00 -5.35 -3.40
C ASP A 48 -23.74 -6.80 -2.97
N TYR A 49 -24.81 -7.49 -2.63
CA TYR A 49 -24.78 -8.93 -2.51
C TYR A 49 -24.62 -9.57 -3.88
N HIS A 50 -23.60 -10.42 -4.00
CA HIS A 50 -23.43 -11.30 -5.15
C HIS A 50 -23.01 -12.68 -4.63
N PRO A 51 -23.69 -13.78 -5.00
CA PRO A 51 -23.42 -15.10 -4.43
C PRO A 51 -21.99 -15.59 -4.72
N VAL A 52 -21.37 -15.11 -5.80
CA VAL A 52 -20.01 -15.50 -6.21
C VAL A 52 -18.96 -14.47 -5.80
N ASP A 53 -19.18 -13.19 -6.14
CA ASP A 53 -18.15 -12.15 -5.99
C ASP A 53 -18.16 -11.49 -4.60
N ASN A 54 -19.31 -11.53 -3.91
CA ASN A 54 -19.47 -10.90 -2.62
C ASN A 54 -20.45 -11.65 -1.69
N PRO A 55 -20.23 -12.95 -1.42
CA PRO A 55 -21.16 -13.77 -0.64
C PRO A 55 -21.26 -13.35 0.83
N ARG A 56 -20.28 -12.59 1.32
CA ARG A 56 -20.18 -12.21 2.73
C ARG A 56 -21.13 -11.10 3.13
N VAL A 57 -21.61 -10.27 2.20
CA VAL A 57 -22.60 -9.26 2.59
C VAL A 57 -23.98 -9.90 2.72
N PRO A 58 -24.89 -9.34 3.53
CA PRO A 58 -26.22 -9.90 3.71
C PRO A 58 -27.01 -10.00 2.40
N GLU A 59 -27.64 -11.16 2.17
CA GLU A 59 -28.51 -11.37 1.01
C GLU A 59 -29.61 -10.28 0.96
N GLY A 60 -29.83 -9.72 -0.22
CA GLY A 60 -30.79 -8.63 -0.44
C GLY A 60 -30.23 -7.22 -0.27
N LEU A 61 -29.04 -7.03 0.31
CA LEU A 61 -28.36 -5.72 0.32
C LEU A 61 -27.99 -5.32 -1.11
N ALA A 62 -28.40 -4.12 -1.53
CA ALA A 62 -28.09 -3.62 -2.86
C ALA A 62 -28.02 -2.09 -2.90
N VAL A 63 -27.13 -1.57 -3.72
CA VAL A 63 -26.99 -0.15 -4.05
C VAL A 63 -27.86 0.13 -5.27
N LEU A 64 -28.97 0.82 -5.03
CA LEU A 64 -29.95 1.14 -6.07
C LEU A 64 -29.42 2.18 -7.06
N GLY A 65 -28.60 3.12 -6.59
CA GLY A 65 -27.96 4.11 -7.45
C GLY A 65 -27.36 5.29 -6.71
N VAL A 66 -26.57 6.07 -7.44
CA VAL A 66 -26.02 7.35 -7.00
C VAL A 66 -26.53 8.41 -7.95
N ARG A 67 -27.41 9.30 -7.48
CA ARG A 67 -27.96 10.39 -8.30
C ARG A 67 -27.36 11.72 -7.89
N LEU A 68 -27.17 12.62 -8.85
CA LEU A 68 -26.88 14.01 -8.55
C LEU A 68 -28.07 14.63 -7.81
N MET A 69 -27.80 15.39 -6.75
CA MET A 69 -28.82 16.21 -6.09
C MET A 69 -28.91 17.55 -6.79
N SER A 70 -30.13 18.06 -6.97
CA SER A 70 -30.31 19.41 -7.51
C SER A 70 -29.71 20.46 -6.55
N PRO A 71 -29.37 21.66 -7.05
CA PRO A 71 -28.92 22.75 -6.18
C PRO A 71 -29.93 23.05 -5.06
N PHE A 72 -31.23 22.99 -5.36
CA PHE A 72 -32.28 23.22 -4.38
C PHE A 72 -32.35 22.12 -3.32
N GLU A 73 -32.32 20.84 -3.72
CA GLU A 73 -32.27 19.72 -2.76
C GLU A 73 -31.05 19.82 -1.84
N THR A 74 -29.89 20.17 -2.41
CA THR A 74 -28.64 20.37 -1.69
C THR A 74 -28.77 21.51 -0.67
N PHE A 75 -29.39 22.62 -1.06
CA PHE A 75 -29.63 23.78 -0.22
C PHE A 75 -30.54 23.43 0.97
N ILE A 76 -31.70 22.80 0.71
CA ILE A 76 -32.63 22.35 1.75
C ILE A 76 -31.96 21.38 2.74
N TYR A 77 -31.19 20.42 2.23
CA TYR A 77 -30.46 19.48 3.09
C TYR A 77 -29.46 20.20 4.01
N LYS A 78 -28.66 21.13 3.47
CA LYS A 78 -27.69 21.91 4.26
C LYS A 78 -28.38 22.75 5.35
N LEU A 79 -29.53 23.36 5.05
CA LEU A 79 -30.33 24.08 6.04
C LEU A 79 -30.83 23.15 7.15
N SER A 80 -31.42 22.00 6.81
CA SER A 80 -31.95 21.06 7.80
C SER A 80 -30.90 20.51 8.78
N ARG A 81 -29.65 20.33 8.31
CA ARG A 81 -28.51 19.87 9.13
C ARG A 81 -28.00 20.93 10.09
N SER A 82 -28.12 22.20 9.71
CA SER A 82 -27.65 23.30 10.53
C SER A 82 -28.48 23.50 11.81
N GLU A 83 -29.74 23.05 11.80
CA GLU A 83 -30.62 23.03 12.98
C GLU A 83 -30.26 21.92 13.98
N SER A 84 -29.43 20.93 13.58
CA SER A 84 -29.13 19.72 14.37
C SER A 84 -27.99 19.90 15.39
N SER A 85 -27.22 21.00 15.33
CA SER A 85 -26.18 21.30 16.31
C SER A 85 -26.78 21.98 17.53
N ARG A 86 -26.87 21.27 18.66
CA ARG A 86 -27.42 21.78 19.94
C ARG A 86 -26.75 23.06 20.46
N MET A 87 -25.61 23.49 19.91
CA MET A 87 -24.88 24.69 20.36
C MET A 87 -25.14 25.97 19.55
N ASP A 88 -25.84 25.92 18.40
CA ASP A 88 -26.09 27.12 17.60
C ASP A 88 -27.53 27.19 17.12
N ARG A 89 -28.41 27.75 17.96
CA ARG A 89 -29.78 28.18 17.57
C ARG A 89 -29.77 29.47 16.73
N ARG A 90 -28.65 29.79 16.05
CA ARG A 90 -28.58 30.87 15.08
C ARG A 90 -28.65 30.25 13.69
N ARG A 91 -29.56 30.78 12.87
CA ARG A 91 -29.85 30.42 11.46
C ARG A 91 -28.67 29.74 10.79
N GLY A 92 -28.91 28.60 10.14
CA GLY A 92 -27.87 27.84 9.46
C GLY A 92 -26.87 28.68 8.70
N VAL A 93 -25.65 28.77 9.22
CA VAL A 93 -24.59 29.56 8.60
C VAL A 93 -24.08 28.78 7.39
N MET A 94 -24.60 29.11 6.21
CA MET A 94 -24.05 28.61 4.97
C MET A 94 -22.80 29.44 4.64
N SER A 95 -21.66 28.76 4.51
CA SER A 95 -20.44 29.44 4.08
C SER A 95 -20.62 29.96 2.66
N ILE A 96 -20.35 31.25 2.47
CA ILE A 96 -20.28 31.91 1.16
C ILE A 96 -18.91 31.74 0.48
N ALA A 97 -17.94 31.13 1.19
CA ALA A 97 -16.60 30.93 0.65
C ALA A 97 -16.65 29.95 -0.52
N ASN A 98 -15.98 30.32 -1.61
CA ASN A 98 -15.99 29.53 -2.83
C ASN A 98 -15.49 28.10 -2.56
N THR A 99 -16.32 27.12 -2.86
CA THR A 99 -16.07 25.70 -2.60
C THR A 99 -16.62 24.89 -3.75
N ASP A 100 -15.71 24.28 -4.51
CA ASP A 100 -16.03 23.48 -5.69
C ASP A 100 -16.45 22.06 -5.23
N ALA A 101 -17.70 21.93 -4.79
CA ALA A 101 -18.27 20.65 -4.38
C ALA A 101 -19.74 20.55 -4.77
N TYR A 102 -20.18 19.33 -5.12
CA TYR A 102 -21.57 19.00 -5.39
C TYR A 102 -22.00 17.82 -4.53
N MET A 103 -23.32 17.63 -4.39
CA MET A 103 -23.87 16.57 -3.55
C MET A 103 -24.52 15.49 -4.41
N VAL A 104 -24.32 14.24 -4.03
CA VAL A 104 -24.99 13.08 -4.62
C VAL A 104 -25.77 12.33 -3.56
N MET A 105 -26.90 11.76 -3.95
CA MET A 105 -27.71 10.88 -3.11
C MET A 105 -27.43 9.43 -3.47
N SER A 106 -26.82 8.69 -2.55
CA SER A 106 -26.61 7.25 -2.68
C SER A 106 -27.77 6.51 -2.02
N THR A 107 -28.44 5.60 -2.73
CA THR A 107 -29.62 4.89 -2.22
C THR A 107 -29.35 3.40 -2.10
N PHE A 108 -29.76 2.81 -0.97
CA PHE A 108 -29.49 1.43 -0.58
C PHE A 108 -30.80 0.71 -0.25
N ARG A 109 -30.98 -0.50 -0.78
CA ARG A 109 -31.99 -1.45 -0.33
C ARG A 109 -31.39 -2.31 0.77
N ILE A 110 -32.07 -2.39 1.91
CA ILE A 110 -31.65 -3.19 3.06
C ILE A 110 -32.60 -4.38 3.19
N PRO A 111 -32.10 -5.61 3.36
CA PRO A 111 -32.96 -6.77 3.59
C PRO A 111 -33.78 -6.59 4.88
N GLY A 112 -35.07 -6.93 4.82
CA GLY A 112 -35.98 -6.77 5.96
C GLY A 112 -36.49 -5.33 6.19
N ASP A 113 -36.07 -4.35 5.40
CA ASP A 113 -36.65 -3.00 5.41
C ASP A 113 -37.46 -2.77 4.12
N SER A 114 -38.68 -2.25 4.27
CA SER A 114 -39.56 -1.93 3.14
C SER A 114 -39.12 -0.66 2.41
N ARG A 115 -38.38 0.24 3.07
CA ARG A 115 -37.99 1.53 2.50
C ARG A 115 -36.49 1.58 2.24
N PRO A 116 -36.06 2.01 1.03
CA PRO A 116 -34.67 2.28 0.77
C PRO A 116 -34.12 3.38 1.69
N ILE A 117 -32.85 3.25 2.05
CA ILE A 117 -32.12 4.28 2.80
C ILE A 117 -31.30 5.11 1.83
N SER A 118 -31.43 6.43 1.93
CA SER A 118 -30.63 7.36 1.13
C SER A 118 -29.62 8.11 2.00
N ARG A 119 -28.36 8.16 1.54
CA ARG A 119 -27.26 8.90 2.18
C ARG A 119 -26.71 9.95 1.21
N PRO A 120 -26.78 11.25 1.53
CA PRO A 120 -26.16 12.28 0.72
C PRO A 120 -24.66 12.37 1.00
N ILE A 121 -23.86 12.52 -0.05
CA ILE A 121 -22.38 12.56 -0.02
C ILE A 121 -21.92 13.78 -0.83
N ASN A 122 -21.01 14.60 -0.27
CA ASN A 122 -20.35 15.66 -1.01
C ASN A 122 -19.17 15.10 -1.79
N LEU A 123 -19.11 15.40 -3.09
CA LEU A 123 -18.01 15.07 -3.98
C LEU A 123 -17.30 16.35 -4.45
N PRO A 124 -15.98 16.31 -4.65
CA PRO A 124 -15.25 17.45 -5.18
C PRO A 124 -15.60 17.69 -6.65
N PHE A 125 -15.67 18.96 -7.03
CA PHE A 125 -15.74 19.37 -8.43
C PHE A 125 -14.35 19.83 -8.87
N ILE A 126 -13.72 19.08 -9.77
CA ILE A 126 -12.39 19.43 -10.28
C ILE A 126 -12.58 20.27 -11.55
N ARG A 127 -12.07 21.50 -11.54
CA ARG A 127 -12.05 22.40 -12.69
C ARG A 127 -10.88 22.07 -13.62
N ARG A 128 -10.91 22.64 -14.82
CA ARG A 128 -9.80 22.57 -15.79
C ARG A 128 -8.47 22.95 -15.15
N GLY A 129 -7.41 22.30 -15.61
CA GLY A 129 -6.08 22.36 -15.02
C GLY A 129 -5.91 21.52 -13.76
N GLY A 130 -6.95 20.81 -13.30
CA GLY A 130 -6.90 20.08 -12.03
C GLY A 130 -7.07 20.99 -10.82
N LEU A 131 -7.78 22.11 -10.96
CA LEU A 131 -7.95 23.10 -9.89
C LEU A 131 -9.24 22.86 -9.11
N MET A 132 -9.23 23.17 -7.81
CA MET A 132 -10.40 23.07 -6.94
C MET A 132 -10.33 24.14 -5.85
N ASN A 133 -11.42 24.87 -5.62
CA ASN A 133 -11.58 25.75 -4.47
C ASN A 133 -12.13 24.96 -3.29
N TYR A 134 -11.57 25.15 -2.10
CA TYR A 134 -12.10 24.58 -0.87
C TYR A 134 -11.98 25.62 0.24
N TYR A 135 -13.13 26.08 0.76
CA TYR A 135 -13.21 27.17 1.74
C TYR A 135 -12.43 28.43 1.31
N GLY A 136 -12.64 28.87 0.07
CA GLY A 136 -12.04 30.09 -0.48
C GLY A 136 -10.56 29.97 -0.89
N THR A 137 -9.92 28.83 -0.64
CA THR A 137 -8.53 28.58 -1.04
C THR A 137 -8.46 27.72 -2.29
N THR A 138 -7.60 28.09 -3.24
CA THR A 138 -7.36 27.33 -4.47
C THR A 138 -6.32 26.24 -4.25
N TYR A 139 -6.66 25.02 -4.63
CA TYR A 139 -5.79 23.85 -4.61
C TYR A 139 -5.60 23.30 -6.02
N HIS A 140 -4.42 22.71 -6.25
CA HIS A 140 -4.12 21.89 -7.40
C HIS A 140 -4.20 20.40 -6.99
N VAL A 141 -4.96 19.63 -7.77
CA VAL A 141 -5.14 18.19 -7.66
C VAL A 141 -4.27 17.53 -8.74
N ALA A 142 -3.10 17.08 -8.34
CA ALA A 142 -2.11 16.53 -9.27
C ALA A 142 -2.46 15.09 -9.70
N PRO A 143 -2.33 14.73 -10.99
CA PRO A 143 -2.28 13.33 -11.41
C PRO A 143 -1.18 12.55 -10.71
N VAL A 144 -1.53 11.33 -10.33
CA VAL A 144 -0.60 10.34 -9.79
C VAL A 144 -0.15 9.42 -10.91
N ILE A 145 1.17 9.30 -11.10
CA ILE A 145 1.78 8.33 -12.01
C ILE A 145 1.74 6.97 -11.32
N HIS A 146 0.76 6.16 -11.69
CA HIS A 146 0.45 4.90 -11.04
C HIS A 146 0.97 3.71 -11.84
N GLN A 147 1.86 2.93 -11.24
CA GLN A 147 2.22 1.59 -11.70
C GLN A 147 1.21 0.55 -11.15
N PRO A 148 0.50 -0.20 -12.02
CA PRO A 148 -0.38 -1.29 -11.59
C PRO A 148 0.38 -2.36 -10.79
N GLY A 149 -0.26 -2.92 -9.77
CA GLY A 149 0.32 -3.98 -8.95
C GLY A 149 1.46 -3.48 -8.04
N ILE A 150 2.71 -3.74 -8.43
CA ILE A 150 3.92 -3.40 -7.66
C ILE A 150 4.62 -2.19 -8.27
N CYS A 151 4.78 -1.14 -7.47
CA CYS A 151 5.64 0.00 -7.78
C CYS A 151 7.01 -0.22 -7.14
N ARG A 152 8.07 -0.33 -7.94
CA ARG A 152 9.44 -0.49 -7.39
C ARG A 152 9.97 0.85 -6.88
N GLU A 153 10.52 0.87 -5.67
CA GLU A 153 11.11 2.05 -5.02
C GLU A 153 12.64 1.89 -4.85
N HIS A 154 13.31 2.98 -4.47
CA HIS A 154 14.67 2.88 -3.94
C HIS A 154 14.70 2.09 -2.63
N GLY A 155 15.38 0.94 -2.65
CA GLY A 155 15.54 0.08 -1.48
C GLY A 155 14.28 -0.67 -1.06
N GLY A 156 13.27 -0.77 -1.94
CA GLY A 156 12.02 -1.43 -1.59
C GLY A 156 10.98 -1.49 -2.70
N VAL A 157 9.76 -1.80 -2.30
CA VAL A 157 8.56 -1.91 -3.15
C VAL A 157 7.41 -1.19 -2.45
N PHE A 158 6.64 -0.45 -3.22
CA PHE A 158 5.37 0.13 -2.81
C PHE A 158 4.21 -0.63 -3.46
N VAL A 159 3.19 -0.90 -2.66
CA VAL A 159 2.01 -1.66 -3.07
C VAL A 159 0.76 -0.90 -2.67
N ASN A 160 -0.18 -0.80 -3.59
CA ASN A 160 -1.50 -0.26 -3.34
C ASN A 160 -2.55 -1.35 -3.58
N PHE A 161 -3.01 -1.98 -2.50
CA PHE A 161 -3.98 -3.09 -2.52
C PHE A 161 -5.38 -2.58 -2.89
N ASP A 162 -5.65 -2.43 -4.19
CA ASP A 162 -6.93 -1.99 -4.77
C ASP A 162 -7.49 -0.72 -4.10
N PHE A 163 -6.61 0.24 -3.79
CA PHE A 163 -6.97 1.50 -3.13
C PHE A 163 -7.71 1.32 -1.79
N LYS A 164 -7.45 0.18 -1.11
CA LYS A 164 -7.91 -0.09 0.26
C LYS A 164 -6.80 0.13 1.27
N ARG A 165 -5.59 -0.31 0.94
CA ARG A 165 -4.42 -0.20 1.80
C ARG A 165 -3.16 0.06 0.98
N LYS A 166 -2.41 1.10 1.38
CA LYS A 166 -1.05 1.33 0.92
C LYS A 166 -0.08 0.61 1.85
N ALA A 167 0.91 -0.06 1.29
CA ALA A 167 1.99 -0.70 2.02
C ALA A 167 3.33 -0.36 1.36
N SER A 168 4.32 -0.03 2.20
CA SER A 168 5.69 0.13 1.78
C SER A 168 6.49 -1.03 2.36
N LEU A 169 7.08 -1.80 1.46
CA LEU A 169 7.92 -2.95 1.72
C LEU A 169 9.36 -2.50 1.54
N LYS A 170 10.18 -2.58 2.59
CA LYS A 170 11.59 -2.17 2.57
C LYS A 170 12.42 -3.23 3.27
N PHE A 171 13.71 -3.24 3.01
CA PHE A 171 14.59 -4.02 3.87
C PHE A 171 14.59 -3.44 5.28
N CYS A 172 14.62 -4.32 6.27
CA CYS A 172 14.90 -3.97 7.64
C CYS A 172 16.21 -3.19 7.73
N LYS A 173 16.24 -2.14 8.55
CA LYS A 173 17.39 -1.25 8.70
C LYS A 173 18.60 -1.99 9.23
N GLN A 174 18.40 -2.91 10.17
CA GLN A 174 19.46 -3.70 10.76
C GLN A 174 19.52 -5.08 10.09
N PRO A 175 20.69 -5.51 9.59
CA PRO A 175 20.85 -6.88 9.14
C PRO A 175 20.75 -7.83 10.34
N VAL A 176 20.24 -9.03 10.08
CA VAL A 176 20.25 -10.12 11.06
C VAL A 176 21.55 -10.87 10.90
N ARG A 177 22.27 -11.05 12.01
CA ARG A 177 23.52 -11.81 12.06
C ARG A 177 23.26 -13.24 12.50
N VAL A 178 23.62 -14.18 11.65
CA VAL A 178 23.52 -15.62 11.93
C VAL A 178 24.86 -16.30 11.70
N LEU A 179 25.03 -17.48 12.28
CA LEU A 179 26.15 -18.39 12.01
C LEU A 179 25.59 -19.60 11.27
N VAL A 180 26.10 -19.89 10.08
CA VAL A 180 25.77 -21.10 9.31
C VAL A 180 26.97 -22.04 9.41
N ASN A 181 26.86 -23.14 10.14
CA ASN A 181 28.00 -24.00 10.51
C ASN A 181 29.21 -23.19 11.06
N GLY A 182 28.93 -22.15 11.84
CA GLY A 182 29.95 -21.23 12.39
C GLY A 182 30.39 -20.10 11.45
N LYS A 183 30.08 -20.16 10.16
CA LYS A 183 30.35 -19.08 9.19
C LYS A 183 29.40 -17.90 9.42
N LYS A 184 29.94 -16.70 9.59
CA LYS A 184 29.16 -15.47 9.82
C LYS A 184 28.46 -15.02 8.55
N GLU A 185 27.16 -14.80 8.65
CA GLU A 185 26.32 -14.29 7.57
C GLU A 185 25.48 -13.10 8.06
N GLU A 186 25.36 -12.07 7.22
CA GLU A 186 24.54 -10.88 7.48
C GLU A 186 23.42 -10.73 6.44
N LEU A 187 22.18 -10.85 6.90
CA LEU A 187 21.01 -10.92 6.03
C LEU A 187 20.09 -9.71 6.26
N PHE A 188 19.81 -8.98 5.17
CA PHE A 188 18.79 -7.93 5.16
C PHE A 188 17.44 -8.54 4.80
N LEU A 189 16.50 -8.46 5.73
CA LEU A 189 15.19 -9.07 5.56
C LEU A 189 14.20 -8.08 4.92
N PRO A 190 13.44 -8.49 3.89
CA PRO A 190 12.28 -7.75 3.44
C PRO A 190 11.24 -7.63 4.57
N GLY A 191 10.72 -6.43 4.78
CA GLY A 191 9.78 -6.14 5.85
C GLY A 191 8.90 -4.93 5.59
N THR A 192 7.99 -4.65 6.52
CA THR A 192 7.10 -3.49 6.46
C THR A 192 6.80 -2.93 7.84
N LYS A 193 6.45 -1.65 7.89
CA LYS A 193 6.05 -0.93 9.11
C LYS A 193 4.64 -0.37 9.07
N ASN A 194 4.00 -0.37 7.90
CA ASN A 194 2.72 0.31 7.68
C ASN A 194 1.58 -0.63 7.25
N LEU A 195 1.82 -1.93 7.14
CA LEU A 195 0.77 -2.91 6.87
C LEU A 195 -0.19 -3.08 8.05
N PHE A 196 0.32 -3.13 9.28
CA PHE A 196 -0.47 -3.07 10.50
C PHE A 196 -0.04 -1.87 11.33
N LYS A 197 -0.98 -0.97 11.66
CA LYS A 197 -0.73 0.23 12.45
C LYS A 197 -1.63 0.20 13.67
N ALA A 198 -1.05 0.01 14.85
CA ALA A 198 -1.81 0.09 16.09
C ALA A 198 -2.03 1.56 16.50
N LYS A 199 -3.25 1.86 17.00
CA LYS A 199 -3.62 3.22 17.43
C LYS A 199 -2.89 3.66 18.71
N ASN A 200 -2.50 2.70 19.57
CA ASN A 200 -1.94 2.93 20.90
C ASN A 200 -0.56 2.25 21.10
N ALA A 201 0.31 2.29 20.09
CA ALA A 201 1.64 1.71 20.20
C ALA A 201 2.47 2.43 21.28
N THR A 202 3.09 1.67 22.19
CA THR A 202 3.93 2.21 23.28
C THR A 202 5.30 1.53 23.20
N HIS A 203 6.36 2.30 22.94
CA HIS A 203 7.72 1.80 22.67
C HIS A 203 7.80 0.68 21.61
N PRO A 204 7.16 0.82 20.43
CA PRO A 204 7.25 -0.18 19.37
C PRO A 204 8.69 -0.34 18.87
N ASP A 205 9.01 -1.49 18.29
CA ASP A 205 10.26 -1.61 17.55
C ASP A 205 10.20 -0.71 16.29
N THR A 206 11.19 0.16 16.14
CA THR A 206 11.25 1.20 15.11
C THR A 206 11.75 0.68 13.76
N ASP A 207 12.20 -0.58 13.72
CA ASP A 207 12.61 -1.27 12.51
C ASP A 207 11.41 -1.84 11.73
N GLU A 208 11.60 -2.13 10.44
CA GLU A 208 10.63 -2.85 9.63
C GLU A 208 10.45 -4.29 10.14
N LYS A 209 9.21 -4.79 10.13
CA LYS A 209 8.89 -6.15 10.56
C LYS A 209 9.01 -7.11 9.39
N PRO A 210 9.77 -8.22 9.50
CA PRO A 210 9.93 -9.18 8.42
C PRO A 210 8.58 -9.67 7.89
N LEU A 211 8.46 -9.75 6.57
CA LEU A 211 7.25 -10.30 5.94
C LEU A 211 6.98 -11.75 6.37
N MET A 212 8.06 -12.48 6.69
CA MET A 212 8.01 -13.85 7.22
C MET A 212 7.21 -13.99 8.51
N TYR A 213 7.13 -12.95 9.35
CA TYR A 213 6.32 -13.02 10.57
C TYR A 213 4.83 -13.23 10.26
N TRP A 214 4.35 -12.71 9.14
CA TRP A 214 2.97 -12.96 8.70
C TRP A 214 2.77 -14.40 8.22
N LEU A 215 3.76 -14.99 7.56
CA LEU A 215 3.70 -16.41 7.17
C LEU A 215 3.71 -17.31 8.41
N PHE A 216 4.60 -17.04 9.36
CA PHE A 216 4.72 -17.82 10.59
C PHE A 216 3.47 -17.72 11.46
N GLY A 217 2.83 -16.54 11.55
CA GLY A 217 1.57 -16.44 12.28
C GLY A 217 0.35 -16.99 11.53
N ARG A 218 0.48 -17.38 10.26
CA ARG A 218 -0.56 -18.10 9.52
C ARG A 218 -0.40 -19.61 9.67
N TYR A 219 0.80 -20.13 9.43
CA TYR A 219 1.06 -21.57 9.30
C TYR A 219 1.87 -22.17 10.45
N GLY A 220 2.56 -21.35 11.24
CA GLY A 220 3.63 -21.81 12.13
C GLY A 220 5.00 -21.72 11.45
N PHE A 221 6.08 -21.89 12.22
CA PHE A 221 7.45 -21.71 11.71
C PHE A 221 7.85 -22.78 10.69
N LYS A 222 7.86 -24.06 11.12
CA LYS A 222 8.26 -25.20 10.27
C LYS A 222 7.40 -25.33 9.02
N GLU A 223 6.07 -25.33 9.21
CA GLU A 223 5.12 -25.49 8.10
C GLU A 223 5.23 -24.36 7.08
N ALA A 224 5.44 -23.11 7.51
CA ALA A 224 5.66 -22.01 6.56
C ALA A 224 6.93 -22.22 5.72
N ILE A 225 8.04 -22.65 6.34
CA ILE A 225 9.28 -22.89 5.60
C ILE A 225 9.10 -24.06 4.63
N LYS A 226 8.54 -25.19 5.09
CA LYS A 226 8.27 -26.36 4.26
C LYS A 226 7.39 -25.99 3.06
N ARG A 227 6.31 -25.25 3.28
CA ARG A 227 5.37 -24.85 2.22
C ARG A 227 6.00 -24.01 1.12
N TYR A 228 6.89 -23.08 1.47
CA TYR A 228 7.41 -22.09 0.51
C TYR A 228 8.81 -22.40 -0.03
N THR A 229 9.56 -23.26 0.65
CA THR A 229 10.92 -23.67 0.25
C THR A 229 11.04 -25.15 -0.10
N GLY A 230 10.08 -25.98 0.31
CA GLY A 230 10.16 -27.44 0.20
C GLY A 230 11.04 -28.11 1.26
N VAL A 231 11.66 -27.35 2.17
CA VAL A 231 12.67 -27.85 3.11
C VAL A 231 12.05 -28.09 4.48
N ASP A 232 12.27 -29.28 5.02
CA ASP A 232 11.94 -29.61 6.41
C ASP A 232 13.01 -29.07 7.36
N VAL A 233 12.60 -28.25 8.32
CA VAL A 233 13.50 -27.61 9.28
C VAL A 233 13.17 -28.00 10.71
N GLU A 234 14.19 -28.02 11.57
CA GLU A 234 14.06 -28.37 12.98
C GLU A 234 14.52 -27.21 13.86
N ILE A 235 13.70 -26.85 14.86
CA ILE A 235 14.18 -26.02 15.98
C ILE A 235 14.89 -26.98 16.94
N TYR A 236 16.15 -26.71 17.23
CA TYR A 236 17.01 -27.61 17.99
C TYR A 236 17.64 -26.89 19.19
N PRO A 237 17.65 -27.50 20.40
CA PRO A 237 18.28 -26.91 21.57
C PRO A 237 19.79 -26.72 21.35
N SER A 238 20.31 -25.54 21.72
CA SER A 238 21.70 -25.16 21.46
C SER A 238 22.71 -26.08 22.14
N PHE A 239 22.39 -26.58 23.33
CA PHE A 239 23.26 -27.47 24.10
C PHE A 239 23.37 -28.90 23.54
N LYS A 240 22.44 -29.32 22.66
CA LYS A 240 22.49 -30.62 21.97
C LYS A 240 23.20 -30.56 20.61
N ILE A 241 23.58 -29.38 20.13
CA ILE A 241 24.25 -29.22 18.82
C ILE A 241 25.51 -30.10 18.66
N PRO A 242 26.37 -30.29 19.67
CA PRO A 242 27.56 -31.14 19.53
C PRO A 242 27.27 -32.60 19.14
N GLU A 243 26.02 -33.06 19.28
CA GLU A 243 25.58 -34.41 18.96
C GLU A 243 25.17 -34.58 17.49
N LEU A 244 25.11 -33.49 16.69
CA LEU A 244 24.66 -33.52 15.30
C LEU A 244 25.80 -33.82 14.33
N ASP A 245 25.53 -34.66 13.33
CA ASP A 245 26.42 -34.84 12.17
C ASP A 245 26.30 -33.65 11.22
N LEU A 246 27.36 -32.83 11.15
CA LEU A 246 27.42 -31.65 10.30
C LEU A 246 27.59 -31.97 8.80
N ASN A 247 27.83 -33.24 8.44
CA ASN A 247 27.84 -33.68 7.05
C ASN A 247 26.41 -33.89 6.52
N GLU A 248 25.48 -34.31 7.39
CA GLU A 248 24.08 -34.55 7.01
C GLU A 248 23.20 -33.33 7.28
N LYS A 249 23.58 -32.49 8.25
CA LYS A 249 22.77 -31.36 8.72
C LYS A 249 23.58 -30.07 8.76
N VAL A 250 22.95 -28.98 8.35
CA VAL A 250 23.50 -27.63 8.50
C VAL A 250 22.83 -26.94 9.69
N VAL A 251 23.64 -26.41 10.59
CA VAL A 251 23.21 -25.74 11.81
C VAL A 251 23.29 -24.23 11.63
N ILE A 252 22.15 -23.56 11.82
CA ILE A 252 22.04 -22.10 11.77
C ILE A 252 21.74 -21.60 13.19
N SER A 253 22.61 -20.74 13.72
CA SER A 253 22.47 -20.19 15.07
C SER A 253 22.62 -18.67 15.10
N SER A 254 22.37 -18.05 16.26
CA SER A 254 22.53 -16.60 16.42
C SER A 254 23.99 -16.18 16.29
N GLY A 255 24.26 -15.19 15.43
CA GLY A 255 25.59 -14.58 15.29
C GLY A 255 25.81 -13.31 16.13
N GLU A 256 24.81 -12.87 16.89
CA GLU A 256 24.91 -11.65 17.69
C GLU A 256 25.47 -11.96 19.09
N SER A 257 26.63 -11.37 19.43
CA SER A 257 27.27 -11.51 20.75
C SER A 257 26.86 -10.45 21.77
N LYS A 258 26.00 -9.50 21.38
CA LYS A 258 25.74 -8.26 22.13
C LYS A 258 24.63 -8.36 23.18
N TYR A 259 23.89 -9.47 23.25
CA TYR A 259 22.71 -9.55 24.12
C TYR A 259 23.05 -10.12 25.49
N ASN A 260 22.41 -9.59 26.54
CA ASN A 260 22.59 -10.02 27.93
C ASN A 260 22.11 -11.45 28.21
N ARG A 261 21.34 -12.05 27.28
CA ARG A 261 20.84 -13.43 27.36
C ARG A 261 21.25 -14.17 26.10
N SER A 262 21.75 -15.38 26.28
CA SER A 262 22.03 -16.32 25.18
C SER A 262 20.73 -16.88 24.62
N ILE A 263 20.67 -16.98 23.29
CA ILE A 263 19.61 -17.69 22.60
C ILE A 263 19.87 -19.19 22.76
N MET A 264 18.87 -19.93 23.23
CA MET A 264 19.01 -21.34 23.59
C MET A 264 18.61 -22.29 22.46
N TYR A 265 18.30 -21.78 21.27
CA TYR A 265 17.85 -22.55 20.12
C TYR A 265 18.69 -22.26 18.87
N ALA A 266 18.91 -23.28 18.07
CA ALA A 266 19.37 -23.20 16.69
C ALA A 266 18.29 -23.73 15.74
N VAL A 267 18.43 -23.45 14.46
CA VAL A 267 17.61 -24.03 13.40
C VAL A 267 18.49 -24.95 12.58
N VAL A 268 18.03 -26.17 12.37
CA VAL A 268 18.77 -27.22 11.66
C VAL A 268 18.03 -27.57 10.38
N VAL A 269 18.78 -27.72 9.30
CA VAL A 269 18.25 -28.07 7.97
C VAL A 269 19.08 -29.23 7.37
N PRO A 270 18.51 -30.03 6.46
CA PRO A 270 19.28 -31.02 5.70
C PRO A 270 20.42 -30.35 4.91
N ALA A 271 21.60 -30.97 4.85
CA ALA A 271 22.75 -30.42 4.13
C ALA A 271 22.47 -30.19 2.64
N GLU A 272 21.65 -31.05 2.03
CA GLU A 272 21.17 -30.92 0.65
C GLU A 272 20.35 -29.64 0.38
N ALA A 273 19.79 -29.01 1.41
CA ALA A 273 19.05 -27.76 1.28
C ALA A 273 19.98 -26.53 1.16
N LEU A 274 21.26 -26.67 1.52
CA LEU A 274 22.29 -25.63 1.45
C LEU A 274 23.60 -26.19 0.85
N PRO A 275 23.56 -26.68 -0.41
CA PRO A 275 24.71 -27.34 -1.05
C PRO A 275 25.93 -26.43 -1.23
N ASN A 276 25.77 -25.11 -1.13
CA ASN A 276 26.85 -24.12 -1.29
C ASN A 276 27.36 -23.56 0.05
N VAL A 277 27.13 -24.25 1.18
CA VAL A 277 27.56 -23.81 2.52
C VAL A 277 29.05 -23.45 2.59
N ASP A 278 29.91 -24.24 1.94
CA ASP A 278 31.35 -24.04 1.90
C ASP A 278 31.82 -23.05 0.81
N LYS A 279 30.90 -22.59 -0.04
CA LYS A 279 31.20 -21.63 -1.11
C LYS A 279 31.06 -20.19 -0.61
N VAL A 280 31.60 -19.26 -1.38
CA VAL A 280 31.61 -17.82 -1.05
C VAL A 280 30.22 -17.19 -1.13
N GLY A 281 29.31 -17.75 -1.93
CA GLY A 281 27.98 -17.18 -2.17
C GLY A 281 26.88 -18.23 -2.19
N TRP A 282 25.68 -17.76 -1.91
CA TRP A 282 24.43 -18.53 -1.91
C TRP A 282 23.73 -18.40 -3.26
N ASP A 283 23.11 -19.47 -3.73
CA ASP A 283 22.14 -19.36 -4.81
C ASP A 283 20.85 -18.65 -4.33
N GLN A 284 19.93 -18.41 -5.26
CA GLN A 284 18.70 -17.67 -4.94
C GLN A 284 17.80 -18.42 -3.95
N ASN A 285 17.69 -19.74 -4.06
CA ASN A 285 16.80 -20.55 -3.22
C ASN A 285 17.40 -20.71 -1.81
N GLU A 286 18.69 -20.97 -1.73
CA GLU A 286 19.46 -21.01 -0.47
C GLU A 286 19.35 -19.67 0.26
N HIS A 287 19.54 -18.54 -0.44
CA HIS A 287 19.43 -17.22 0.17
C HIS A 287 18.00 -16.92 0.66
N LEU A 288 16.97 -17.43 -0.03
CA LEU A 288 15.58 -17.29 0.41
C LEU A 288 15.28 -18.12 1.66
N LEU A 289 15.77 -19.37 1.70
CA LEU A 289 15.69 -20.23 2.89
C LEU A 289 16.38 -19.56 4.08
N LEU A 290 17.61 -19.07 3.88
CA LEU A 290 18.37 -18.36 4.91
C LEU A 290 17.66 -17.08 5.36
N ALA A 291 17.05 -16.31 4.46
CA ALA A 291 16.27 -15.13 4.83
C ALA A 291 15.03 -15.50 5.65
N ALA A 292 14.36 -16.61 5.33
CA ALA A 292 13.23 -17.13 6.12
C ALA A 292 13.69 -17.53 7.53
N ILE A 293 14.79 -18.27 7.64
CA ILE A 293 15.35 -18.70 8.93
C ILE A 293 15.90 -17.52 9.73
N ALA A 294 16.55 -16.54 9.09
CA ALA A 294 17.03 -15.35 9.76
C ALA A 294 15.89 -14.50 10.35
N ALA A 295 14.66 -14.57 9.81
CA ALA A 295 13.52 -13.96 10.47
C ALA A 295 13.27 -14.57 11.87
N PHE A 296 13.48 -15.87 12.04
CA PHE A 296 13.43 -16.51 13.36
C PHE A 296 14.39 -15.85 14.36
N PHE A 297 15.65 -15.70 13.95
CA PHE A 297 16.68 -15.09 14.79
C PHE A 297 16.41 -13.62 15.05
N LYS A 298 15.82 -12.88 14.11
CA LYS A 298 15.38 -11.50 14.38
C LYS A 298 14.37 -11.42 15.52
N ALA A 299 13.43 -12.37 15.59
CA ALA A 299 12.47 -12.42 16.70
C ALA A 299 13.19 -12.76 18.01
N ALA A 300 14.10 -13.73 17.97
CA ALA A 300 14.91 -14.09 19.13
C ALA A 300 15.73 -12.90 19.66
N HIS A 301 16.41 -12.16 18.77
CA HIS A 301 17.16 -10.94 19.07
C HIS A 301 16.28 -9.84 19.68
N TYR A 302 15.05 -9.68 19.18
CA TYR A 302 14.08 -8.73 19.75
C TYR A 302 13.70 -9.11 21.19
N TYR A 303 13.40 -10.39 21.45
CA TYR A 303 13.05 -10.88 22.80
C TYR A 303 14.25 -10.87 23.77
N CYS A 304 15.48 -11.02 23.28
CA CYS A 304 16.70 -10.92 24.09
C CYS A 304 17.04 -9.49 24.49
N SER A 305 16.75 -8.52 23.62
CA SER A 305 17.17 -7.11 23.79
C SER A 305 16.16 -6.24 24.53
N LYS A 306 14.86 -6.55 24.47
CA LYS A 306 13.81 -5.68 25.02
C LYS A 306 13.46 -6.03 26.46
N GLN A 307 13.49 -4.99 27.28
CA GLN A 307 13.03 -5.00 28.66
C GLN A 307 11.89 -3.98 28.80
N SER A 308 10.75 -4.35 29.38
CA SER A 308 9.65 -3.43 29.71
C SER A 308 10.01 -2.60 30.93
N ILE A 309 9.57 -1.35 31.03
CA ILE A 309 9.63 -0.57 32.28
C ILE A 309 8.20 -0.27 32.70
N LYS A 310 7.77 -0.82 33.84
CA LYS A 310 6.46 -0.60 34.43
C LYS A 310 6.65 -0.05 35.84
N ASN A 311 6.20 1.18 36.09
CA ASN A 311 6.34 1.88 37.38
C ASN A 311 7.80 1.95 37.91
N GLY A 312 8.78 2.16 37.04
CA GLY A 312 10.20 2.15 37.42
C GLY A 312 10.81 0.75 37.54
N ASN A 313 10.02 -0.32 37.51
CA ASN A 313 10.49 -1.71 37.52
C ASN A 313 10.63 -2.27 36.11
N VAL A 314 11.75 -2.93 35.86
CA VAL A 314 12.05 -3.57 34.58
C VAL A 314 11.35 -4.93 34.51
N THR A 315 10.31 -5.09 33.70
CA THR A 315 9.68 -6.40 33.44
C THR A 315 10.19 -6.97 32.11
N PRO A 316 11.00 -8.04 32.11
CA PRO A 316 11.46 -8.64 30.86
C PRO A 316 10.29 -9.25 30.07
N LEU A 317 10.45 -9.36 28.75
CA LEU A 317 9.58 -10.21 27.93
C LEU A 317 9.65 -11.67 28.43
N PRO A 318 8.59 -12.48 28.18
CA PRO A 318 8.66 -13.93 28.40
C PRO A 318 9.92 -14.51 27.75
N PRO A 319 10.67 -15.41 28.42
CA PRO A 319 11.96 -15.90 27.94
C PRO A 319 11.84 -16.93 26.81
N LEU A 320 10.99 -16.66 25.82
CA LEU A 320 10.56 -17.57 24.75
C LEU A 320 11.73 -18.19 23.96
N PHE A 321 12.83 -17.45 23.79
CA PHE A 321 14.03 -17.90 23.06
C PHE A 321 15.26 -18.09 23.95
N THR A 322 15.18 -17.73 25.24
CA THR A 322 16.35 -17.62 26.14
C THR A 322 16.30 -18.59 27.30
N ALA A 323 15.23 -19.36 27.43
CA ALA A 323 15.09 -20.43 28.40
C ALA A 323 14.51 -21.65 27.71
N ILE A 324 14.96 -22.82 28.16
CA ILE A 324 14.42 -24.12 27.78
C ILE A 324 14.11 -24.83 29.09
N ASN A 325 12.88 -25.29 29.24
CA ASN A 325 12.55 -26.23 30.30
C ASN A 325 12.97 -27.63 29.86
N GLU A 326 14.05 -28.16 30.43
CA GLU A 326 14.57 -29.49 30.06
C GLU A 326 13.52 -30.60 30.23
N LEU A 327 12.59 -30.44 31.18
CA LEU A 327 11.50 -31.39 31.43
C LEU A 327 10.30 -31.25 30.46
N ALA A 328 10.21 -30.13 29.72
CA ALA A 328 9.10 -29.83 28.81
C ALA A 328 9.62 -29.30 27.45
N MET A 329 10.78 -29.79 27.02
CA MET A 329 11.49 -29.31 25.84
C MET A 329 10.64 -29.44 24.55
N GLU A 330 9.90 -30.54 24.42
CA GLU A 330 9.02 -30.77 23.28
C GLU A 330 7.90 -29.74 23.22
N ASP A 331 7.32 -29.39 24.38
CA ASP A 331 6.27 -28.37 24.48
C ASP A 331 6.81 -26.97 24.14
N ASP A 332 8.01 -26.63 24.62
CA ASP A 332 8.68 -25.36 24.29
C ASP A 332 8.93 -25.23 22.78
N ILE A 333 9.43 -26.29 22.15
CA ILE A 333 9.65 -26.35 20.70
C ILE A 333 8.33 -26.29 19.94
N ALA A 334 7.30 -27.02 20.37
CA ALA A 334 5.98 -27.00 19.77
C ALA A 334 5.37 -25.59 19.84
N ASN A 335 5.58 -24.89 20.95
CA ASN A 335 5.12 -23.52 21.15
C ASN A 335 5.78 -22.55 20.17
N LEU A 336 7.11 -22.63 19.99
CA LEU A 336 7.87 -21.85 19.00
C LEU A 336 7.48 -22.17 17.54
N ASN A 337 6.94 -23.36 17.28
CA ASN A 337 6.41 -23.72 15.97
C ASN A 337 4.99 -23.21 15.75
N SER A 338 4.26 -22.82 16.80
CA SER A 338 2.83 -22.55 16.73
C SER A 338 2.50 -21.19 16.09
N ALA A 339 1.48 -21.17 15.24
CA ALA A 339 0.98 -19.93 14.64
C ALA A 339 0.54 -18.86 15.67
N PRO A 340 -0.13 -19.20 16.79
CA PRO A 340 -0.50 -18.22 17.82
C PRO A 340 0.69 -17.45 18.40
N ILE A 341 1.80 -18.12 18.70
CA ILE A 341 3.01 -17.47 19.22
C ILE A 341 3.59 -16.51 18.19
N TRP A 342 3.62 -16.86 16.91
CA TRP A 342 4.11 -15.94 15.88
C TRP A 342 3.21 -14.72 15.67
N ARG A 343 1.89 -14.86 15.89
CA ARG A 343 0.97 -13.71 15.96
C ARG A 343 1.31 -12.82 17.15
N GLU A 344 1.61 -13.40 18.30
CA GLU A 344 2.05 -12.65 19.49
C GLU A 344 3.37 -11.92 19.24
N ILE A 345 4.40 -12.60 18.74
CA ILE A 345 5.71 -12.03 18.38
C ILE A 345 5.53 -10.82 17.46
N LEU A 346 4.77 -11.00 16.37
CA LEU A 346 4.46 -9.92 15.45
C LEU A 346 3.72 -8.77 16.15
N GLY A 347 2.69 -9.09 16.93
CA GLY A 347 1.91 -8.12 17.68
C GLY A 347 2.76 -7.29 18.65
N ARG A 348 3.56 -7.94 19.50
CA ARG A 348 4.45 -7.26 20.46
C ARG A 348 5.50 -6.41 19.76
N SER A 349 6.03 -6.89 18.63
CA SER A 349 6.99 -6.12 17.84
C SER A 349 6.38 -4.81 17.30
N ILE A 350 5.08 -4.78 16.99
CA ILE A 350 4.39 -3.61 16.43
C ILE A 350 3.78 -2.70 17.49
N VAL A 351 3.14 -3.27 18.53
CA VAL A 351 2.38 -2.49 19.53
C VAL A 351 3.20 -2.21 20.79
N GLY A 352 4.25 -2.99 21.02
CA GLY A 352 5.06 -2.97 22.24
C GLY A 352 4.43 -3.81 23.36
N LEU A 353 4.84 -3.51 24.60
CA LEU A 353 4.61 -4.36 25.78
C LEU A 353 3.41 -3.93 26.64
N LYS A 354 2.71 -2.87 26.23
CA LYS A 354 1.59 -2.30 27.00
C LYS A 354 0.28 -3.09 26.91
N PRO A 355 -0.18 -3.56 25.72
CA PRO A 355 -1.43 -4.31 25.62
C PRO A 355 -1.38 -5.60 26.43
N SER A 356 -2.51 -6.00 27.00
CA SER A 356 -2.64 -7.35 27.56
C SER A 356 -2.60 -8.41 26.46
N ASP A 357 -2.26 -9.65 26.83
CA ASP A 357 -2.12 -10.75 25.88
C ASP A 357 -3.45 -11.05 25.18
N ILE A 358 -4.58 -10.91 25.88
CA ILE A 358 -5.93 -11.08 25.32
C ILE A 358 -6.25 -9.99 24.28
N GLU A 359 -5.98 -8.72 24.61
CA GLU A 359 -6.19 -7.62 23.67
C GLU A 359 -5.30 -7.77 22.43
N LEU A 360 -4.06 -8.21 22.62
CA LEU A 360 -3.12 -8.45 21.54
C LEU A 360 -3.58 -9.59 20.64
N ALA A 361 -4.00 -10.71 21.22
CA ALA A 361 -4.51 -11.87 20.49
C ALA A 361 -5.74 -11.51 19.65
N HIS A 362 -6.71 -10.79 20.22
CA HIS A 362 -7.90 -10.30 19.49
C HIS A 362 -7.53 -9.35 18.35
N SER A 363 -6.63 -8.41 18.61
CA SER A 363 -6.16 -7.44 17.63
C SER A 363 -5.45 -8.12 16.45
N MET A 364 -4.59 -9.10 16.74
CA MET A 364 -3.86 -9.87 15.72
C MET A 364 -4.79 -10.80 14.95
N ALA A 365 -5.72 -11.51 15.59
CA ALA A 365 -6.69 -12.34 14.89
C ALA A 365 -7.53 -11.51 13.89
N LYS A 366 -7.94 -10.31 14.29
CA LYS A 366 -8.62 -9.37 13.40
C LYS A 366 -7.73 -8.94 12.23
N HIS A 367 -6.46 -8.59 12.50
CA HIS A 367 -5.50 -8.20 11.45
C HIS A 367 -5.28 -9.30 10.41
N TYR A 368 -5.11 -10.55 10.83
CA TYR A 368 -4.95 -11.68 9.89
C TYR A 368 -6.19 -11.89 9.03
N THR A 369 -7.39 -11.73 9.60
CA THR A 369 -8.65 -11.77 8.85
C THR A 369 -8.80 -10.58 7.87
N GLU A 370 -8.17 -9.44 8.18
CA GLU A 370 -8.08 -8.29 7.27
C GLU A 370 -7.08 -8.53 6.12
N CYS A 371 -5.95 -9.18 6.38
CA CYS A 371 -4.91 -9.49 5.38
C CYS A 371 -5.47 -10.27 4.18
N ASP A 372 -6.35 -11.23 4.40
CA ASP A 372 -6.99 -12.07 3.36
C ASP A 372 -7.77 -11.26 2.29
N ARG A 373 -7.91 -9.93 2.48
CA ARG A 373 -8.70 -9.05 1.62
C ARG A 373 -7.87 -8.18 0.69
N TYR A 374 -6.58 -8.06 0.97
CA TYR A 374 -5.72 -7.13 0.27
C TYR A 374 -5.40 -7.61 -1.14
N VAL A 375 -5.23 -8.92 -1.33
CA VAL A 375 -5.08 -9.55 -2.65
C VAL A 375 -6.45 -10.00 -3.16
N ASN A 376 -7.05 -9.19 -4.02
CA ASN A 376 -8.31 -9.52 -4.70
C ASN A 376 -8.09 -9.77 -6.20
N SER A 377 -9.14 -10.19 -6.90
CA SER A 377 -9.10 -10.44 -8.35
C SER A 377 -8.57 -9.25 -9.16
N THR A 378 -8.95 -8.02 -8.79
CA THR A 378 -8.44 -6.80 -9.43
C THR A 378 -6.93 -6.66 -9.26
N PHE A 379 -6.43 -6.75 -8.02
CA PHE A 379 -5.00 -6.61 -7.73
C PHE A 379 -4.18 -7.76 -8.36
N ARG A 380 -4.71 -8.99 -8.36
CA ARG A 380 -4.10 -10.12 -9.07
C ARG A 380 -4.01 -9.87 -10.58
N ALA A 381 -5.07 -9.33 -11.19
CA ALA A 381 -5.04 -8.98 -12.61
C ALA A 381 -3.98 -7.90 -12.91
N GLU A 382 -3.86 -6.88 -12.05
CA GLU A 382 -2.81 -5.86 -12.20
C GLU A 382 -1.40 -6.47 -12.05
N LEU A 383 -1.20 -7.37 -11.10
CA LEU A 383 0.06 -8.08 -10.92
C LEU A 383 0.41 -8.97 -12.13
N LYS A 384 -0.58 -9.70 -12.66
CA LYS A 384 -0.43 -10.55 -13.86
C LYS A 384 -0.05 -9.77 -15.11
N MET A 385 -0.42 -8.49 -15.22
CA MET A 385 0.04 -7.62 -16.30
C MET A 385 1.56 -7.39 -16.25
N THR A 386 2.14 -7.35 -15.05
CA THR A 386 3.58 -7.18 -14.87
C THR A 386 4.36 -8.50 -14.81
N ASP A 387 3.72 -9.57 -14.34
CA ASP A 387 4.34 -10.89 -14.16
C ASP A 387 3.30 -11.98 -14.47
N PRO A 388 3.27 -12.50 -15.72
CA PRO A 388 2.26 -13.45 -16.18
C PRO A 388 2.24 -14.78 -15.41
N ASP A 389 3.33 -15.13 -14.73
CA ASP A 389 3.50 -16.42 -14.02
C ASP A 389 2.82 -16.44 -12.64
N ILE A 390 2.11 -15.37 -12.27
CA ILE A 390 1.42 -15.25 -10.99
C ILE A 390 0.18 -16.16 -10.95
N PRO A 391 0.05 -17.06 -9.94
CA PRO A 391 -1.13 -17.93 -9.79
C PRO A 391 -2.46 -17.17 -9.65
N ASP A 392 -3.53 -17.75 -10.21
CA ASP A 392 -4.90 -17.22 -10.19
C ASP A 392 -5.50 -17.14 -8.78
N ASP A 393 -5.09 -18.06 -7.92
CA ASP A 393 -5.56 -18.26 -6.55
C ASP A 393 -4.64 -17.64 -5.49
N MET A 394 -3.56 -16.93 -5.91
CA MET A 394 -2.61 -16.28 -5.01
C MET A 394 -3.33 -15.51 -3.89
N ASP A 395 -2.99 -15.84 -2.64
CA ASP A 395 -3.46 -15.13 -1.47
C ASP A 395 -2.46 -14.06 -0.98
N MET A 396 -2.76 -13.41 0.15
CA MET A 396 -1.89 -12.38 0.71
C MET A 396 -0.56 -12.93 1.25
N PHE A 397 -0.55 -14.17 1.73
CA PHE A 397 0.64 -14.82 2.27
C PHE A 397 1.55 -15.30 1.14
N ASP A 398 0.98 -15.84 0.06
CA ASP A 398 1.70 -16.14 -1.17
C ASP A 398 2.32 -14.86 -1.77
N PHE A 399 1.58 -13.75 -1.72
CA PHE A 399 2.11 -12.44 -2.09
C PHE A 399 3.31 -12.00 -1.22
N PHE A 400 3.30 -12.24 0.10
CA PHE A 400 4.47 -11.93 0.94
C PHE A 400 5.70 -12.76 0.59
N TRP A 401 5.51 -14.04 0.25
CA TRP A 401 6.59 -14.87 -0.24
C TRP A 401 7.12 -14.37 -1.59
N TYR A 402 6.21 -14.09 -2.53
CA TYR A 402 6.53 -13.50 -3.82
C TYR A 402 7.30 -12.17 -3.69
N ALA A 403 6.84 -11.27 -2.81
CA ALA A 403 7.49 -9.99 -2.55
C ALA A 403 8.90 -10.19 -1.95
N THR A 404 9.07 -11.15 -1.04
CA THR A 404 10.39 -11.54 -0.52
C THR A 404 11.29 -12.03 -1.66
N LYS A 405 10.83 -12.96 -2.49
CA LYS A 405 11.56 -13.51 -3.64
C LYS A 405 11.99 -12.42 -4.60
N LEU A 406 11.07 -11.50 -4.91
CA LEU A 406 11.34 -10.34 -5.74
C LEU A 406 12.43 -9.46 -5.10
N MET A 407 12.27 -9.08 -3.83
CA MET A 407 13.20 -8.19 -3.15
C MET A 407 14.61 -8.79 -2.99
N VAL A 408 14.71 -10.07 -2.61
CA VAL A 408 16.00 -10.80 -2.53
C VAL A 408 16.66 -10.86 -3.91
N ARG A 409 15.90 -11.22 -4.97
CA ARG A 409 16.40 -11.22 -6.35
C ARG A 409 16.83 -9.82 -6.82
N THR A 410 16.11 -8.77 -6.43
CA THR A 410 16.45 -7.40 -6.83
C THR A 410 17.80 -6.90 -6.30
N ARG A 411 18.32 -7.51 -5.22
CA ARG A 411 19.70 -7.28 -4.74
C ARG A 411 20.75 -7.92 -5.66
N LEU A 412 20.36 -8.97 -6.40
CA LEU A 412 21.23 -9.82 -7.22
C LEU A 412 21.24 -9.41 -8.72
N THR A 413 20.23 -8.73 -9.25
CA THR A 413 20.13 -8.40 -10.70
C THR A 413 20.11 -6.91 -11.02
N LYS A 414 20.85 -6.47 -12.05
CA LYS A 414 20.72 -5.14 -12.68
C LYS A 414 19.30 -4.96 -13.22
N GLN A 415 18.59 -3.92 -12.77
CA GLN A 415 17.19 -3.71 -13.18
C GLN A 415 17.09 -2.73 -14.35
N GLY A 416 16.42 -3.19 -15.42
CA GLY A 416 16.29 -2.52 -16.71
C GLY A 416 15.31 -1.35 -16.77
N ASP A 417 14.34 -1.22 -15.85
CA ASP A 417 13.12 -0.48 -16.19
C ASP A 417 12.47 0.35 -15.05
N ILE A 418 13.11 0.47 -13.88
CA ILE A 418 12.53 1.20 -12.73
C ILE A 418 12.15 2.67 -13.06
N PRO A 419 13.02 3.47 -13.72
CA PRO A 419 12.70 4.88 -13.98
C PRO A 419 11.73 5.08 -15.15
N SER A 420 11.37 4.05 -15.90
CA SER A 420 10.52 4.22 -17.09
C SER A 420 9.13 4.77 -16.76
N MET A 421 8.63 5.66 -17.59
CA MET A 421 7.26 6.19 -17.52
C MET A 421 6.28 5.33 -18.33
N TYR A 422 6.76 4.50 -19.25
CA TYR A 422 5.89 3.64 -20.06
C TYR A 422 5.17 2.61 -19.20
N GLY A 423 3.96 2.24 -19.60
CA GLY A 423 3.13 1.28 -18.87
C GLY A 423 2.50 1.82 -17.58
N LYS A 424 2.91 2.99 -17.10
CA LYS A 424 2.29 3.65 -15.94
C LYS A 424 1.04 4.42 -16.37
N ARG A 425 0.00 4.37 -15.53
CA ARG A 425 -1.30 5.03 -15.71
C ARG A 425 -1.36 6.35 -14.96
N LEU A 426 -1.91 7.39 -15.57
CA LEU A 426 -2.25 8.63 -14.87
C LEU A 426 -3.64 8.50 -14.20
N THR A 427 -3.71 8.65 -12.87
CA THR A 427 -4.98 8.57 -12.13
C THR A 427 -5.07 9.64 -11.04
N VAL A 428 -6.27 10.19 -10.86
CA VAL A 428 -6.60 11.21 -9.85
C VAL A 428 -7.75 10.72 -8.97
N THR A 429 -8.85 10.25 -9.57
CA THR A 429 -10.09 9.94 -8.86
C THR A 429 -9.91 8.83 -7.82
N ASP A 430 -9.18 7.77 -8.16
CA ASP A 430 -8.90 6.68 -7.21
C ASP A 430 -8.10 7.15 -6.01
N TYR A 431 -7.10 8.03 -6.22
CA TYR A 431 -6.28 8.58 -5.15
C TYR A 431 -7.00 9.64 -4.33
N LEU A 432 -7.97 10.37 -4.91
CA LEU A 432 -8.84 11.29 -4.16
C LEU A 432 -9.79 10.56 -3.22
N LEU A 433 -10.32 9.41 -3.65
CA LEU A 433 -11.19 8.56 -2.82
C LEU A 433 -10.39 7.73 -1.79
N LEU A 434 -9.06 7.68 -1.94
CA LEU A 434 -8.12 6.99 -1.06
C LEU A 434 -7.71 7.85 0.15
N GLY A 435 -7.40 7.18 1.26
CA GLY A 435 -6.84 7.78 2.48
C GLY A 435 -7.18 6.93 3.71
N ASP A 436 -6.47 7.10 4.82
CA ASP A 436 -6.67 6.27 6.04
C ASP A 436 -8.12 6.29 6.59
N ARG A 437 -8.90 7.32 6.23
CA ARG A 437 -10.37 7.41 6.46
C ARG A 437 -11.13 7.90 5.22
N GLY A 438 -10.56 7.65 4.05
CA GLY A 438 -11.14 8.00 2.75
C GLY A 438 -12.35 7.15 2.41
N PHE A 439 -12.95 7.43 1.26
CA PHE A 439 -14.16 6.75 0.80
C PHE A 439 -13.95 5.25 0.62
N THR A 440 -12.98 4.85 -0.22
CA THR A 440 -12.78 3.44 -0.58
C THR A 440 -12.46 2.56 0.64
N PRO A 441 -11.55 2.95 1.54
CA PRO A 441 -11.27 2.13 2.74
C PRO A 441 -12.45 2.10 3.72
N THR A 442 -13.23 3.17 3.83
CA THR A 442 -14.42 3.21 4.69
C THR A 442 -15.49 2.24 4.20
N VAL A 443 -15.80 2.24 2.90
CA VAL A 443 -16.79 1.32 2.31
C VAL A 443 -16.33 -0.14 2.43
N ALA A 444 -15.04 -0.41 2.17
CA ALA A 444 -14.47 -1.75 2.36
C ALA A 444 -14.53 -2.22 3.83
N ALA A 445 -14.40 -1.31 4.80
CA ALA A 445 -14.57 -1.61 6.21
C ALA A 445 -16.04 -1.90 6.58
N ILE A 446 -17.02 -1.19 5.98
CA ILE A 446 -18.44 -1.52 6.16
C ILE A 446 -18.70 -2.96 5.71
N ARG A 447 -18.27 -3.31 4.49
CA ARG A 447 -18.35 -4.70 3.98
C ARG A 447 -17.75 -5.71 4.94
N PHE A 448 -16.58 -5.40 5.54
CA PHE A 448 -15.97 -6.24 6.56
C PHE A 448 -16.92 -6.53 7.71
N HIS A 449 -17.46 -5.46 8.30
CA HIS A 449 -18.32 -5.56 9.46
C HIS A 449 -19.61 -6.32 9.16
N LEU A 450 -20.16 -6.13 7.97
CA LEU A 450 -21.35 -6.87 7.52
C LEU A 450 -21.07 -8.35 7.25
N GLY A 451 -19.84 -8.71 6.87
CA GLY A 451 -19.42 -10.11 6.72
C GLY A 451 -19.36 -10.94 8.00
N GLN A 452 -19.57 -10.32 9.16
CA GLN A 452 -19.60 -10.99 10.47
C GLN A 452 -21.05 -11.23 10.96
N THR A 453 -22.00 -11.28 10.02
CA THR A 453 -23.45 -11.41 10.31
C THR A 453 -24.01 -12.80 10.05
N GLU A 454 -23.17 -13.75 9.61
CA GLU A 454 -23.51 -15.17 9.56
C GLU A 454 -24.09 -15.57 10.95
N ASN A 455 -25.34 -16.05 10.96
CA ASN A 455 -26.14 -16.40 12.16
C ASN A 455 -26.95 -15.29 12.86
N ARG A 456 -27.18 -14.13 12.22
CA ARG A 456 -28.09 -13.10 12.78
C ARG A 456 -29.48 -13.15 12.15
N SER A 457 -30.51 -12.80 12.93
CA SER A 457 -31.86 -12.62 12.40
C SER A 457 -31.91 -11.48 11.36
N PRO A 458 -32.84 -11.53 10.38
CA PRO A 458 -32.97 -10.49 9.36
C PRO A 458 -33.13 -9.08 9.92
N GLU A 459 -33.89 -8.91 11.00
CA GLU A 459 -34.10 -7.60 11.65
C GLU A 459 -32.82 -7.06 12.32
N SER A 460 -32.07 -7.93 13.00
CA SER A 460 -30.78 -7.57 13.61
C SER A 460 -29.77 -7.16 12.54
N CYS A 461 -29.78 -7.88 11.42
CA CYS A 461 -28.97 -7.58 10.26
C CYS A 461 -29.33 -6.21 9.65
N ALA A 462 -30.61 -5.94 9.43
CA ALA A 462 -31.11 -4.66 8.93
C ALA A 462 -30.69 -3.48 9.83
N ASN A 463 -30.84 -3.63 11.14
CA ASN A 463 -30.45 -2.62 12.13
C ASN A 463 -28.93 -2.36 12.12
N MET A 464 -28.11 -3.41 11.97
CA MET A 464 -26.66 -3.27 11.84
C MET A 464 -26.28 -2.53 10.55
N ILE A 465 -26.84 -2.93 9.41
CA ILE A 465 -26.58 -2.27 8.12
C ILE A 465 -26.94 -0.80 8.22
N ARG A 466 -28.14 -0.49 8.73
CA ARG A 466 -28.59 0.88 8.94
C ARG A 466 -27.63 1.65 9.83
N SER A 467 -27.19 1.07 10.95
CA SER A 467 -26.22 1.69 11.87
C SER A 467 -24.87 1.97 11.20
N ALA A 468 -24.34 1.00 10.45
CA ALA A 468 -23.05 1.12 9.75
C ALA A 468 -23.10 2.19 8.64
N LEU A 469 -24.11 2.14 7.77
CA LEU A 469 -24.35 3.18 6.76
C LEU A 469 -24.57 4.55 7.42
N ASN A 470 -25.22 4.56 8.59
CA ASN A 470 -25.53 5.81 9.26
C ASN A 470 -24.28 6.51 9.80
N LYS A 471 -23.41 5.73 10.41
CA LYS A 471 -22.19 6.17 11.09
C LYS A 471 -21.05 6.48 10.13
N GLU A 472 -20.89 5.67 9.09
CA GLU A 472 -19.70 5.70 8.24
C GLU A 472 -19.91 6.47 6.92
N ILE A 473 -21.09 6.34 6.29
CA ILE A 473 -21.45 7.10 5.06
C ILE A 473 -22.06 8.45 5.44
N VAL A 474 -21.18 9.34 5.89
CA VAL A 474 -21.53 10.73 6.24
C VAL A 474 -21.35 11.67 5.05
N THR A 475 -22.04 12.82 5.07
CA THR A 475 -22.01 13.79 3.97
C THR A 475 -20.61 14.28 3.62
N SER A 476 -19.72 14.42 4.60
CA SER A 476 -18.34 14.85 4.38
C SER A 476 -17.38 13.70 4.05
N LEU A 477 -17.83 12.45 3.86
CA LEU A 477 -16.95 11.27 3.78
C LEU A 477 -15.77 11.44 2.79
N VAL A 478 -16.00 12.01 1.61
CA VAL A 478 -14.95 12.26 0.63
C VAL A 478 -14.13 13.52 0.95
N LEU A 479 -14.79 14.60 1.40
CA LEU A 479 -14.13 15.89 1.62
C LEU A 479 -13.43 16.04 2.98
N ARG A 480 -13.76 15.20 3.97
CA ARG A 480 -13.39 15.39 5.40
C ARG A 480 -11.90 15.42 5.71
N ASN A 481 -11.02 15.15 4.74
CA ASN A 481 -9.57 15.34 4.82
C ASN A 481 -8.95 15.55 3.43
N ILE A 482 -9.69 16.14 2.48
CA ILE A 482 -9.23 16.24 1.09
C ILE A 482 -7.91 17.01 0.96
N THR A 483 -7.72 18.06 1.77
CA THR A 483 -6.48 18.85 1.83
C THR A 483 -5.33 18.13 2.53
N GLY A 484 -5.61 17.04 3.25
CA GLY A 484 -4.59 16.16 3.84
C GLY A 484 -4.08 15.09 2.88
N ASN A 485 -4.64 14.99 1.67
CA ASN A 485 -4.21 14.07 0.63
C ASN A 485 -2.95 14.62 -0.05
N GLY A 486 -1.87 13.83 -0.15
CA GLY A 486 -0.62 14.27 -0.77
C GLY A 486 -0.74 14.65 -2.26
N GLY A 487 -1.80 14.21 -2.94
CA GLY A 487 -2.14 14.64 -4.31
C GLY A 487 -2.81 16.00 -4.41
N VAL A 488 -3.16 16.63 -3.28
CA VAL A 488 -3.78 17.95 -3.21
C VAL A 488 -2.80 18.92 -2.59
N SER A 489 -2.48 20.00 -3.29
CA SER A 489 -1.52 21.01 -2.83
C SER A 489 -2.04 22.42 -3.06
N TYR A 490 -1.61 23.38 -2.24
CA TYR A 490 -1.95 24.78 -2.46
C TYR A 490 -1.47 25.23 -3.83
N PHE A 491 -2.35 25.87 -4.59
CA PHE A 491 -1.98 26.49 -5.84
C PHE A 491 -1.70 27.97 -5.60
N ASN A 492 -0.44 28.36 -5.75
CA ASN A 492 0.01 29.74 -5.61
C ASN A 492 0.98 30.05 -6.76
N ALA A 493 0.43 30.33 -7.94
CA ALA A 493 1.20 30.76 -9.10
C ALA A 493 0.38 31.72 -9.94
N SER A 494 1.00 32.83 -10.32
CA SER A 494 0.49 33.73 -11.34
C SER A 494 0.95 33.21 -12.71
N THR A 495 0.07 32.50 -13.43
CA THR A 495 0.37 31.99 -14.77
C THR A 495 -0.77 32.28 -15.72
N GLU A 496 -0.42 32.69 -16.94
CA GLU A 496 -1.37 32.92 -18.03
C GLU A 496 -1.61 31.64 -18.84
N SER A 497 -0.80 30.59 -18.63
CA SER A 497 -0.90 29.31 -19.33
C SER A 497 -1.18 28.17 -18.35
N MET A 498 -2.43 27.70 -18.33
CA MET A 498 -2.82 26.51 -17.56
C MET A 498 -2.02 25.27 -17.96
N VAL A 499 -1.67 25.15 -19.25
CA VAL A 499 -0.95 23.98 -19.75
C VAL A 499 0.43 23.91 -19.12
N LEU A 500 1.18 25.01 -19.17
CA LEU A 500 2.56 25.06 -18.70
C LEU A 500 2.68 25.21 -17.18
N GLY A 501 1.75 25.92 -16.55
CA GLY A 501 1.85 26.27 -15.13
C GLY A 501 1.07 25.36 -14.17
N VAL A 502 0.18 24.49 -14.67
CA VAL A 502 -0.71 23.70 -13.82
C VAL A 502 -0.88 22.26 -14.32
N SER A 503 -1.49 22.07 -15.49
CA SER A 503 -2.06 20.79 -15.92
C SER A 503 -1.06 19.66 -16.14
N THR A 504 0.21 20.00 -16.40
CA THR A 504 1.29 19.04 -16.63
C THR A 504 1.97 18.57 -15.35
N HIS A 505 1.66 19.13 -14.18
CA HIS A 505 2.28 18.71 -12.94
C HIS A 505 1.71 17.38 -12.45
N ALA A 506 2.56 16.37 -12.32
CA ALA A 506 2.22 15.05 -11.79
C ALA A 506 3.11 14.69 -10.60
N ILE A 507 2.63 13.74 -9.80
CA ILE A 507 3.34 13.22 -8.63
C ILE A 507 3.47 11.70 -8.70
N SER A 508 4.40 11.15 -7.94
CA SER A 508 4.55 9.69 -7.82
C SER A 508 3.52 9.12 -6.85
N GLN A 509 3.27 7.81 -6.92
CA GLN A 509 2.37 7.15 -5.96
C GLN A 509 2.78 7.38 -4.50
N THR A 510 4.08 7.46 -4.23
CA THR A 510 4.67 7.50 -2.88
C THR A 510 4.52 8.90 -2.25
N GLU A 511 4.53 9.94 -3.08
CA GLU A 511 4.28 11.32 -2.68
C GLU A 511 2.85 11.54 -2.16
N THR A 512 1.92 10.64 -2.49
CA THR A 512 0.55 10.70 -1.96
C THR A 512 0.44 10.33 -0.47
N GLU A 513 1.47 9.70 0.12
CA GLU A 513 1.52 9.39 1.57
C GLU A 513 2.19 10.47 2.41
N SER A 514 3.10 11.24 1.81
CA SER A 514 3.96 12.16 2.54
C SER A 514 3.21 13.46 2.80
N LYS A 515 2.74 13.69 4.03
CA LYS A 515 2.46 15.06 4.48
C LYS A 515 3.75 15.86 4.25
N ARG A 516 3.70 16.91 3.41
CA ARG A 516 4.82 17.81 3.09
C ARG A 516 5.24 18.64 4.32
N ASN A 517 5.63 17.98 5.41
CA ASN A 517 6.06 18.62 6.66
C ASN A 517 7.58 18.61 6.83
N SER A 518 8.37 18.08 5.89
CA SER A 518 9.83 18.16 5.99
C SER A 518 10.39 19.19 5.03
N LYS A 519 11.16 20.14 5.57
CA LYS A 519 12.05 21.08 4.86
C LYS A 519 13.19 20.36 4.08
N GLY A 520 13.05 19.07 3.77
CA GLY A 520 14.13 18.17 3.33
C GLY A 520 14.21 17.91 1.82
N GLY A 521 13.45 18.62 0.98
CA GLY A 521 13.37 18.37 -0.47
C GLY A 521 14.50 18.96 -1.34
N LYS A 522 15.66 19.32 -0.77
CA LYS A 522 16.71 20.03 -1.53
C LYS A 522 17.81 19.13 -2.12
N THR A 523 17.91 17.86 -1.72
CA THR A 523 18.95 16.95 -2.22
C THR A 523 18.33 15.73 -2.91
N VAL A 524 18.75 15.50 -4.15
CA VAL A 524 18.42 14.28 -4.91
C VAL A 524 19.38 13.19 -4.45
N ASN A 525 18.85 12.07 -3.96
CA ASN A 525 19.68 10.89 -3.72
C ASN A 525 20.08 10.30 -5.08
N LEU A 526 21.34 10.44 -5.47
CA LEU A 526 21.86 9.95 -6.76
C LEU A 526 21.90 8.41 -6.84
N ASN A 527 21.89 7.72 -5.69
CA ASN A 527 21.81 6.26 -5.63
C ASN A 527 20.37 5.75 -5.87
N ASP A 528 19.39 6.65 -5.94
CA ASP A 528 18.00 6.32 -6.21
C ASP A 528 17.78 6.02 -7.69
N ARG A 529 17.78 4.72 -8.04
CA ARG A 529 17.49 4.23 -9.39
C ARG A 529 16.10 4.62 -9.94
N THR A 530 15.12 4.93 -9.08
CA THR A 530 13.82 5.45 -9.55
C THR A 530 13.94 6.86 -10.13
N LYS A 531 15.00 7.58 -9.76
CA LYS A 531 15.30 8.94 -10.20
C LYS A 531 16.38 8.98 -11.28
N HIS A 532 16.84 7.84 -11.80
CA HIS A 532 17.80 7.80 -12.89
C HIS A 532 17.15 8.18 -14.23
N ALA A 533 17.99 8.50 -15.22
CA ALA A 533 17.51 8.80 -16.56
C ALA A 533 16.85 7.56 -17.21
N SER A 534 15.83 7.81 -18.02
CA SER A 534 15.13 6.84 -18.86
C SER A 534 14.81 7.53 -20.17
N ALA A 535 14.89 6.83 -21.30
CA ALA A 535 14.50 7.39 -22.59
C ALA A 535 13.03 7.83 -22.61
N SER A 536 12.17 7.15 -21.82
CA SER A 536 10.77 7.53 -21.63
C SER A 536 10.59 8.95 -21.08
N HIS A 537 11.57 9.51 -20.38
CA HIS A 537 11.50 10.89 -19.88
C HIS A 537 11.56 11.93 -21.00
N LEU A 538 12.16 11.61 -22.14
CA LEU A 538 12.18 12.50 -23.30
C LEU A 538 10.81 12.55 -24.00
N GLU A 539 10.10 11.42 -24.03
CA GLU A 539 8.78 11.35 -24.65
C GLU A 539 7.67 11.81 -23.69
N CYS A 540 7.64 11.26 -22.47
CA CYS A 540 6.55 11.49 -21.51
C CYS A 540 6.81 12.66 -20.56
N GLY A 541 8.07 13.08 -20.37
CA GLY A 541 8.47 14.20 -19.53
C GLY A 541 8.72 15.49 -20.33
N ASN A 542 8.63 16.64 -19.67
CA ASN A 542 8.73 17.95 -20.35
C ASN A 542 10.16 18.48 -20.40
N VAL A 543 10.81 18.48 -21.56
CA VAL A 543 12.21 18.92 -21.73
C VAL A 543 12.47 20.44 -21.57
N TYR A 544 11.44 21.30 -21.51
CA TYR A 544 11.64 22.76 -21.45
C TYR A 544 11.84 23.34 -20.04
N TYR A 545 11.46 22.63 -18.96
CA TYR A 545 11.58 23.12 -17.58
C TYR A 545 12.30 22.11 -16.67
N ILE A 546 13.55 22.36 -16.25
CA ILE A 546 14.35 21.46 -15.39
C ILE A 546 14.38 22.00 -13.94
N PRO A 547 13.56 21.49 -13.01
CA PRO A 547 13.67 21.89 -11.61
C PRO A 547 14.90 21.26 -10.94
N LYS A 548 15.61 22.03 -10.10
CA LYS A 548 16.81 21.58 -9.36
C LYS A 548 16.58 20.32 -8.52
N SER A 549 15.37 20.12 -8.01
CA SER A 549 14.99 18.98 -7.16
C SER A 549 14.60 17.72 -7.94
N SER A 550 14.42 17.79 -9.27
CA SER A 550 14.07 16.64 -10.12
C SER A 550 14.64 16.83 -11.53
N PRO A 551 15.97 16.62 -11.71
CA PRO A 551 16.67 16.94 -12.96
C PRO A 551 16.19 16.11 -14.15
N PHE A 552 15.59 14.94 -13.91
CA PHE A 552 15.09 14.02 -14.94
C PHE A 552 13.57 14.09 -15.18
N LYS A 553 12.88 15.04 -14.52
CA LYS A 553 11.55 15.58 -14.91
C LYS A 553 10.36 14.63 -15.04
N TRP A 554 10.39 13.47 -14.39
CA TRP A 554 9.25 12.56 -14.37
C TRP A 554 7.95 13.20 -13.83
N GLY A 555 8.04 14.24 -13.00
CA GLY A 555 6.88 14.95 -12.41
C GLY A 555 6.30 16.10 -13.25
N VAL A 556 6.85 16.39 -14.44
CA VAL A 556 6.28 17.38 -15.37
C VAL A 556 6.04 16.70 -16.70
N LEU A 557 4.77 16.50 -17.01
CA LEU A 557 4.28 15.74 -18.15
C LEU A 557 4.48 16.49 -19.47
N ASN A 558 4.86 15.78 -20.53
CA ASN A 558 4.86 16.29 -21.89
C ASN A 558 3.42 16.40 -22.41
N PRO A 559 2.92 17.60 -22.78
CA PRO A 559 1.58 17.75 -23.32
C PRO A 559 1.38 17.07 -24.68
N TYR A 560 2.45 16.65 -25.37
CA TYR A 560 2.38 15.93 -26.64
C TYR A 560 2.49 14.40 -26.51
N MET A 561 2.63 13.87 -25.29
CA MET A 561 2.81 12.43 -25.10
C MET A 561 1.61 11.63 -25.64
N LYS A 562 1.87 10.41 -26.09
CA LYS A 562 0.83 9.46 -26.44
C LYS A 562 0.33 8.72 -25.19
N THR A 563 -0.98 8.63 -25.04
CA THR A 563 -1.62 7.84 -23.99
C THR A 563 -2.70 6.93 -24.57
N SER A 564 -2.95 5.79 -23.92
CA SER A 564 -4.12 4.97 -24.19
C SER A 564 -5.43 5.67 -23.77
N ARG A 565 -6.58 5.07 -24.08
CA ARG A 565 -7.90 5.56 -23.62
C ARG A 565 -8.00 5.58 -22.09
N GLN A 566 -7.30 4.69 -21.41
CA GLN A 566 -7.23 4.58 -19.95
C GLN A 566 -6.11 5.44 -19.34
N LEU A 567 -5.52 6.35 -20.13
CA LEU A 567 -4.41 7.23 -19.73
C LEU A 567 -3.15 6.47 -19.27
N VAL A 568 -2.89 5.31 -19.88
CA VAL A 568 -1.60 4.62 -19.77
C VAL A 568 -0.62 5.29 -20.73
N MET A 569 0.57 5.65 -20.25
CA MET A 569 1.62 6.22 -21.07
C MET A 569 2.22 5.13 -21.97
N VAL A 570 2.21 5.38 -23.28
CA VAL A 570 2.64 4.40 -24.28
C VAL A 570 3.68 5.04 -25.20
N ARG A 571 4.62 4.22 -25.66
CA ARG A 571 5.64 4.62 -26.63
C ARG A 571 4.97 5.06 -27.93
N ASN A 572 5.43 6.15 -28.52
CA ASN A 572 4.99 6.59 -29.83
C ASN A 572 5.78 5.86 -30.92
N PRO A 573 5.13 5.03 -31.77
CA PRO A 573 5.84 4.25 -32.78
C PRO A 573 6.68 5.09 -33.74
N LYS A 574 6.30 6.36 -33.97
CA LYS A 574 7.04 7.30 -34.83
C LYS A 574 8.40 7.71 -34.26
N LEU A 575 8.61 7.55 -32.95
CA LEU A 575 9.83 7.93 -32.24
C LEU A 575 10.65 6.70 -31.85
N ASP A 576 10.25 5.49 -32.27
CA ASP A 576 10.85 4.24 -31.80
C ASP A 576 12.35 4.17 -32.07
N GLU A 577 12.79 4.51 -33.28
CA GLU A 577 14.22 4.49 -33.63
C GLU A 577 15.04 5.44 -32.73
N LEU A 578 14.54 6.66 -32.50
CA LEU A 578 15.19 7.66 -31.65
C LEU A 578 15.23 7.22 -30.18
N ILE A 579 14.13 6.65 -29.69
CA ILE A 579 14.02 6.16 -28.30
C ILE A 579 14.97 4.98 -28.10
N GLN A 580 15.05 4.04 -29.05
CA GLN A 580 15.91 2.87 -28.96
C GLN A 580 17.39 3.28 -28.95
N ALA A 581 17.80 4.18 -29.84
CA ALA A 581 19.15 4.75 -29.83
C ALA A 581 19.47 5.43 -28.49
N THR A 582 18.50 6.17 -27.92
CA THR A 582 18.67 6.79 -26.60
C THR A 582 18.77 5.75 -25.48
N GLU A 583 17.98 4.67 -25.52
CA GLU A 583 18.05 3.56 -24.56
C GLU A 583 19.43 2.89 -24.58
N GLU A 584 19.98 2.68 -25.77
CA GLU A 584 21.33 2.15 -25.96
C GLU A 584 22.40 3.10 -25.40
N ASP A 585 22.28 4.40 -25.66
CA ASP A 585 23.24 5.39 -25.13
C ASP A 585 23.16 5.52 -23.61
N ILE A 586 21.96 5.52 -23.03
CA ILE A 586 21.77 5.49 -21.57
C ILE A 586 22.36 4.20 -20.98
N ALA A 587 22.23 3.06 -21.67
CA ALA A 587 22.83 1.81 -21.22
C ALA A 587 24.37 1.85 -21.21
N LYS A 588 24.99 2.55 -22.17
CA LYS A 588 26.46 2.72 -22.27
C LYS A 588 27.05 3.61 -21.19
N ILE A 589 26.32 4.62 -20.71
CA ILE A 589 26.78 5.57 -19.67
C ILE A 589 27.01 4.89 -18.31
N GLY A 590 26.53 3.66 -18.14
CA GLY A 590 26.66 2.89 -16.90
C GLY A 590 25.57 3.25 -15.90
N ARG A 591 24.86 2.24 -15.40
CA ARG A 591 23.80 2.34 -14.37
C ARG A 591 24.25 1.84 -13.01
#